data_AF-B0DIT3-F1
#
_entry.id   AF-B0DIT3-F1
#
_cell.length_a   1.000
_cell.length_b   1.000
_cell.length_c   1.000
_cell.angle_alpha   90.00
_cell.angle_beta   90.00
_cell.angle_gamma   90.00
#
_symmetry.space_group_name_H-M   'P 1'
#
loop_
_entity.id
_entity.type
_entity.pdbx_description
1 polymer ?
#
loop_
_entity_poly.entity_id
_entity_poly.type
_entity_poly.pdbx_seq_one_letter_code
_entity_poly.pdbx_strand_id
1 'polypeptide(L)'
;MKYPSQYTNVMISIIGANRNPDIWGPDSLEWIPERWLSPLPSSVSDAHVPGIYSHLMMFMGGGRACVGFNFWRIELVGRPSDVPTLSL
;
A
#
# COMPACT_ATOMS: atom_id res chain seq x y z
N MET A 1 25.30 -13.58 3.46
CA MET A 1 24.36 -12.97 2.50
C MET A 1 25.19 -12.36 1.37
N LYS A 2 25.17 -12.92 0.15
CA LYS A 2 25.91 -12.35 -0.99
C LYS A 2 25.07 -11.22 -1.59
N TYR A 3 25.67 -10.04 -1.75
CA TYR A 3 25.00 -8.93 -2.44
C TYR A 3 24.73 -9.33 -3.91
N PRO A 4 23.58 -8.91 -4.47
CA PRO A 4 23.29 -9.14 -5.88
C PRO A 4 24.40 -8.53 -6.76
N SER A 5 24.76 -9.21 -7.84
CA SER A 5 25.67 -8.64 -8.83
C SER A 5 25.01 -7.40 -9.48
N GLN A 6 25.84 -6.49 -10.01
CA GLN A 6 25.42 -5.16 -10.50
C GLN A 6 24.34 -5.17 -11.61
N TYR A 7 23.99 -6.34 -12.14
CA TYR A 7 22.99 -6.55 -13.18
C TYR A 7 21.86 -7.49 -12.77
N THR A 8 21.64 -7.69 -11.46
CA THR A 8 20.54 -8.53 -10.97
C THR A 8 19.23 -7.76 -11.06
N ASN A 9 18.30 -8.24 -11.88
CA ASN A 9 16.94 -7.73 -11.88
C ASN A 9 16.20 -8.21 -10.63
N VAL A 10 15.60 -7.28 -9.89
CA VAL A 10 14.72 -7.57 -8.76
C VAL A 10 13.29 -7.27 -9.18
N MET A 11 12.44 -8.29 -9.20
CA MET A 11 11.00 -8.15 -9.40
C MET A 11 10.29 -8.30 -8.07
N ILE A 12 9.29 -7.45 -7.84
CA ILE A 12 8.44 -7.51 -6.64
C ILE A 12 7.02 -7.91 -7.03
N SER A 13 6.39 -8.73 -6.21
CA SER A 13 4.98 -9.06 -6.38
C SER A 13 4.11 -8.05 -5.61
N ILE A 14 3.56 -7.08 -6.33
CA ILE A 14 2.61 -6.10 -5.76
C ILE A 14 1.35 -6.81 -5.25
N ILE A 15 0.86 -7.79 -6.03
CA ILE A 15 -0.30 -8.61 -5.64
C ILE A 15 0.02 -9.41 -4.37
N GLY A 16 1.22 -9.98 -4.27
CA GLY A 16 1.66 -10.70 -3.08
C GLY A 16 1.66 -9.81 -1.83
N ALA A 17 2.21 -8.60 -1.93
CA ALA A 17 2.21 -7.64 -0.82
C ALA A 17 0.78 -7.25 -0.38
N ASN A 18 -0.13 -7.02 -1.34
CA ASN A 18 -1.50 -6.57 -1.07
C ASN A 18 -2.46 -7.71 -0.66
N ARG A 19 -2.04 -8.98 -0.72
CA ARG A 19 -2.86 -10.16 -0.38
C ARG A 19 -2.20 -11.09 0.63
N ASN A 20 -1.06 -10.70 1.19
CA ASN A 20 -0.33 -11.54 2.15
C ASN A 20 -1.17 -11.71 3.44
N PRO A 21 -1.59 -12.93 3.81
CA PRO A 21 -2.38 -13.17 5.01
C PRO A 21 -1.62 -12.85 6.31
N ASP A 22 -0.28 -12.88 6.30
CA ASP A 22 0.53 -12.50 7.46
C ASP A 22 0.45 -10.99 7.75
N ILE A 23 0.16 -10.18 6.71
CA ILE A 23 0.03 -8.72 6.80
C ILE A 23 -1.45 -8.35 7.00
N TRP A 24 -2.32 -8.86 6.13
CA TRP A 24 -3.72 -8.43 6.01
C TRP A 24 -4.72 -9.29 6.79
N GLY A 25 -4.28 -10.43 7.34
CA GLY A 25 -5.13 -11.38 8.04
C GLY A 25 -5.65 -12.52 7.16
N PRO A 26 -6.37 -13.50 7.76
CA PRO A 26 -6.85 -14.68 7.05
C PRO A 26 -7.87 -14.39 5.94
N ASP A 27 -8.47 -13.21 5.96
CA ASP A 27 -9.44 -12.72 4.98
C ASP A 27 -8.81 -11.85 3.87
N SER A 28 -7.48 -11.95 3.68
CA SER A 28 -6.72 -11.12 2.73
C SER A 28 -7.11 -11.28 1.25
N LEU A 29 -7.85 -12.34 0.93
CA LEU A 29 -8.35 -12.63 -0.43
C LEU A 29 -9.78 -12.16 -0.64
N GLU A 30 -10.47 -11.76 0.43
CA GLU A 30 -11.84 -11.30 0.39
C GLU A 30 -11.91 -9.79 0.13
N TRP A 31 -12.92 -9.38 -0.65
CA TRP A 31 -13.22 -7.96 -0.82
C TRP A 31 -14.06 -7.47 0.35
N ILE A 32 -13.44 -6.67 1.23
CA ILE A 32 -14.06 -6.15 2.45
C ILE A 32 -13.91 -4.62 2.45
N PRO A 33 -14.89 -3.86 1.93
CA PRO A 33 -14.78 -2.41 1.81
C PRO A 33 -14.77 -1.71 3.18
N GLU A 34 -15.43 -2.27 4.19
CA GLU A 34 -15.50 -1.72 5.55
C GLU A 34 -14.14 -1.76 6.28
N ARG A 35 -13.16 -2.53 5.77
CA ARG A 35 -11.80 -2.62 6.32
C ARG A 35 -11.15 -1.25 6.50
N TRP A 36 -11.45 -0.31 5.60
CA TRP A 36 -10.87 1.03 5.57
C TRP A 36 -11.61 2.05 6.44
N LEU A 37 -12.71 1.65 7.08
CA LEU A 37 -13.52 2.51 7.96
C LEU A 37 -13.11 2.40 9.44
N SER A 38 -12.18 1.51 9.75
CA SER A 38 -11.64 1.29 11.10
C SER A 38 -10.10 1.31 11.05
N PRO A 39 -9.43 1.51 12.20
CA PRO A 39 -7.98 1.37 12.27
C PRO A 39 -7.55 0.00 11.73
N LEU A 40 -6.52 -0.01 10.88
CA LEU A 40 -5.96 -1.24 10.33
C LEU A 40 -5.26 -2.06 11.43
N PRO A 41 -5.18 -3.40 11.29
CA PRO A 41 -4.39 -4.23 12.20
C PRO A 41 -2.94 -3.77 12.29
N SER A 42 -2.31 -3.94 13.47
CA SER A 42 -0.89 -3.58 13.66
C SER A 42 0.04 -4.35 12.72
N SER A 43 -0.33 -5.57 12.30
CA SER A 43 0.41 -6.33 11.29
C SER A 43 0.59 -5.57 9.98
N VAL A 44 -0.32 -4.65 9.62
CA VAL A 44 -0.21 -3.82 8.43
C VAL A 44 0.80 -2.68 8.63
N SER A 45 0.76 -2.00 9.79
CA SER A 45 1.69 -0.92 10.09
C SER A 45 3.11 -1.43 10.33
N ASP A 46 3.25 -2.55 11.03
CA ASP A 46 4.53 -3.16 11.44
C ASP A 46 5.24 -3.82 10.26
N ALA A 47 4.52 -4.15 9.19
CA ALA A 47 5.10 -4.69 7.97
C ALA A 47 5.96 -3.67 7.19
N HIS A 48 5.84 -2.37 7.50
CA HIS A 48 6.61 -1.29 6.87
C HIS A 48 6.61 -1.33 5.33
N VAL A 49 5.47 -1.71 4.74
CA VAL A 49 5.30 -1.71 3.28
C VAL A 49 5.44 -0.26 2.76
N PRO A 50 6.32 0.02 1.79
CA PRO A 50 6.68 1.40 1.43
C PRO A 50 5.64 2.14 0.58
N GLY A 51 4.40 1.62 0.49
CA GLY A 51 3.34 2.18 -0.34
C GLY A 51 2.93 3.58 0.10
N ILE A 52 2.77 4.51 -0.85
CA ILE A 52 2.37 5.89 -0.56
C ILE A 52 0.89 6.05 -0.14
N TYR A 53 0.10 4.97 -0.17
CA TYR A 53 -1.32 4.99 0.17
C TYR A 53 -1.68 3.74 0.98
N SER A 54 -2.03 3.94 2.25
CA SER A 54 -2.57 2.91 3.16
C SER A 54 -1.83 1.56 3.13
N HIS A 55 -0.50 1.59 3.13
CA HIS A 55 0.36 0.39 3.07
C HIS A 55 0.16 -0.50 1.82
N LEU A 56 -0.48 0.02 0.76
CA LEU A 56 -0.70 -0.67 -0.51
C LEU A 56 0.38 -0.33 -1.53
N MET A 57 0.81 -1.33 -2.29
CA MET A 57 1.86 -1.16 -3.31
C MET A 57 1.34 -0.76 -4.70
N MET A 58 0.04 -0.46 -4.85
CA MET A 58 -0.56 -0.12 -6.16
C MET A 58 -0.01 1.17 -6.75
N PHE A 59 0.38 2.13 -5.91
CA PHE A 59 1.04 3.38 -6.32
C PHE A 59 2.55 3.40 -6.02
N MET A 60 3.13 2.25 -5.66
CA MET A 60 4.55 2.13 -5.29
C MET A 60 4.96 3.07 -4.14
N GLY A 61 6.27 3.23 -3.95
CA GLY A 61 6.88 3.94 -2.83
C GLY A 61 8.19 4.64 -3.20
N GLY A 62 8.59 5.64 -2.42
CA GLY A 62 9.86 6.35 -2.57
C GLY A 62 10.06 6.96 -3.96
N GLY A 63 11.29 6.87 -4.50
CA GLY A 63 11.62 7.40 -5.83
C GLY A 63 10.94 6.70 -7.02
N ARG A 64 10.12 5.67 -6.77
CA ARG A 64 9.31 4.96 -7.77
C ARG A 64 7.81 5.15 -7.55
N ALA A 65 7.41 6.05 -6.66
CA ALA A 65 6.02 6.41 -6.44
C ALA A 65 5.35 6.87 -7.73
N CYS A 66 4.07 6.52 -7.91
CA CYS A 66 3.29 6.94 -9.06
C CYS A 66 3.13 8.47 -9.08
N VAL A 67 3.63 9.12 -10.13
CA VAL A 67 3.49 10.57 -10.32
C VAL A 67 2.03 11.02 -10.39
N GLY A 68 1.13 10.15 -10.87
CA GLY A 68 -0.31 10.42 -10.98
C GLY A 68 -1.10 10.23 -9.69
N PHE A 69 -0.48 9.83 -8.57
CA PHE A 69 -1.20 9.56 -7.33
C PHE A 69 -2.02 10.76 -6.84
N ASN A 70 -1.45 11.96 -6.89
CA ASN A 70 -2.16 13.16 -6.45
C ASN A 70 -3.38 13.47 -7.33
N PHE A 71 -3.27 13.27 -8.64
CA PHE A 71 -4.38 13.41 -9.57
C PHE A 71 -5.48 12.39 -9.24
N TRP A 72 -5.13 11.11 -9.15
CA TRP A 72 -6.06 10.05 -8.76
C TRP A 72 -6.78 10.33 -7.44
N ARG A 73 -6.03 10.82 -6.43
CA ARG A 73 -6.58 11.13 -5.11
C ARG A 73 -7.63 12.24 -5.18
N ILE A 74 -7.38 13.29 -5.96
CA ILE A 74 -8.35 14.37 -6.15
C ILE A 74 -9.61 13.85 -6.84
N GLU A 75 -9.47 13.01 -7.87
CA GLU A 75 -10.60 12.49 -8.65
C GLU A 75 -11.47 11.52 -7.86
N LEU A 76 -10.89 10.59 -7.09
CA LEU A 76 -11.66 9.56 -6.39
C LEU A 76 -12.07 9.92 -4.97
N VAL A 77 -11.24 10.67 -4.26
CA VAL A 77 -11.42 10.94 -2.83
C VAL A 77 -11.84 12.40 -2.59
N GLY A 78 -11.54 13.31 -3.52
CA GLY A 78 -11.81 14.73 -3.38
C GLY A 78 -10.67 15.48 -2.71
N ARG A 79 -10.95 16.68 -2.17
CA ARG A 79 -9.90 17.46 -1.50
C ARG A 79 -9.57 16.82 -0.16
N PRO A 80 -8.33 17.01 0.35
CA PRO A 80 -7.97 16.54 1.69
C PRO A 80 -8.90 17.05 2.82
N SER A 81 -9.57 18.20 2.61
CA SER A 81 -10.57 18.75 3.53
C SER A 81 -11.90 17.99 3.54
N ASP A 82 -12.18 17.23 2.48
CA ASP A 82 -13.46 16.57 2.25
C ASP A 82 -13.45 15.14 2.84
N VAL A 83 -12.32 14.71 3.42
CA VAL A 83 -12.17 13.41 4.08
C VAL A 83 -11.82 13.60 5.55
N PRO A 84 -12.67 13.17 6.48
CA PRO A 84 -12.24 13.04 7.86
C PRO A 84 -11.27 11.87 7.91
N THR A 85 -10.06 12.09 8.43
CA THR A 85 -9.13 11.02 8.88
C THR A 85 -8.45 10.12 7.84
N LEU A 86 -7.92 10.70 6.76
CA LEU A 86 -6.75 10.09 6.08
C LEU A 86 -5.51 10.99 6.28
N SER A 87 -5.13 11.17 7.54
CA SER A 87 -3.76 11.55 7.87
C SER A 87 -2.86 10.36 7.55
N LEU A 88 -1.85 10.63 6.73
CA LEU A 88 -0.68 9.77 6.47
C LEU A 88 -0.16 9.06 7.73
#